data_AF-A0A821U8U6-F1
#
_entry.id   AF-A0A821U8U6-F1
#
_cell.length_a   1.000
_cell.length_b   1.000
_cell.length_c   1.000
_cell.angle_alpha   90.00
_cell.angle_beta   90.00
_cell.angle_gamma   90.00
#
_symmetry.space_group_name_H-M   'P 1'
#
loop_
_entity.id
_entity.type
_entity.pdbx_description
1 polymer ?
#
loop_
_entity_poly.entity_id
_entity_poly.type
_entity_poly.pdbx_seq_one_letter_code
_entity_poly.pdbx_strand_id
1 'polypeptide(L)'
;MRSKPWPQKGTGRARHKSRFGPQWKGGYKVNGPKGPTSFFYVLPKEKRIEGLCTALTVKLHQNDVHFVDSFDLPTHQPTYLQELVEDRFWGPSILFVDDTDIMPHNIMFATAKTEGFTLMPVYGLNVYSILKHTTLVLTIRALNKIEKKLLHALHSYDTQKDQPPPPDEP
;
A
#
# COMPACT_ATOMS: atom_id res chain seq x y z
N MET A 1 -1.95 -11.09 -48.29
CA MET A 1 -2.63 -9.87 -48.81
C MET A 1 -3.98 -9.68 -48.13
N ARG A 2 -4.25 -8.49 -47.56
CA ARG A 2 -5.60 -8.08 -47.11
C ARG A 2 -6.48 -7.89 -48.36
N SER A 3 -7.18 -8.94 -48.77
CA SER A 3 -8.10 -8.85 -49.91
C SER A 3 -9.52 -8.50 -49.46
N LYS A 4 -10.25 -7.81 -50.34
CA LYS A 4 -11.66 -7.47 -50.13
C LYS A 4 -12.48 -8.78 -50.19
N PRO A 5 -13.39 -9.05 -49.23
CA PRO A 5 -14.15 -10.29 -49.22
C PRO A 5 -15.00 -10.52 -50.48
N TRP A 6 -15.57 -9.45 -51.05
CA TRP A 6 -16.34 -9.45 -52.29
C TRP A 6 -16.39 -8.06 -52.95
N PRO A 7 -16.71 -7.95 -54.25
CA PRO A 7 -16.87 -6.65 -54.93
C PRO A 7 -17.96 -5.79 -54.28
N GLN A 8 -17.87 -4.46 -54.50
CA GLN A 8 -18.76 -3.48 -53.85
C GLN A 8 -20.23 -3.63 -54.26
N LYS A 9 -20.48 -4.11 -55.48
CA LYS A 9 -21.79 -4.20 -56.14
C LYS A 9 -21.93 -5.61 -56.73
N GLY A 10 -23.17 -6.04 -56.97
CA GLY A 10 -23.51 -7.29 -57.67
C GLY A 10 -23.78 -8.50 -56.76
N THR A 11 -23.42 -8.46 -55.48
CA THR A 11 -23.58 -9.62 -54.57
C THR A 11 -24.81 -9.57 -53.66
N GLY A 12 -25.50 -8.43 -53.54
CA GLY A 12 -26.63 -8.24 -52.63
C GLY A 12 -26.28 -8.28 -51.13
N ARG A 13 -25.00 -8.46 -50.77
CA ARG A 13 -24.52 -8.54 -49.37
C ARG A 13 -24.11 -7.17 -48.84
N ALA A 14 -24.00 -7.06 -47.51
CA ALA A 14 -23.42 -5.89 -46.85
C ALA A 14 -22.02 -5.56 -47.38
N ARG A 15 -21.67 -4.28 -47.41
CA ARG A 15 -20.41 -3.80 -47.99
C ARG A 15 -19.28 -3.93 -46.96
N HIS A 16 -18.24 -4.70 -47.28
CA HIS A 16 -17.05 -4.82 -46.42
C HIS A 16 -15.76 -4.56 -47.19
N LYS A 17 -14.84 -3.82 -46.55
CA LYS A 17 -13.50 -3.55 -47.06
C LYS A 17 -12.48 -4.61 -46.64
N SER A 18 -12.66 -5.22 -45.46
CA SER A 18 -11.77 -6.23 -44.87
C SER A 18 -12.57 -7.24 -44.05
N ARG A 19 -12.09 -8.49 -44.00
CA ARG A 19 -12.65 -9.58 -43.17
C ARG A 19 -12.26 -9.51 -41.70
N PHE A 20 -11.32 -8.64 -41.35
CA PHE A 20 -10.83 -8.49 -39.97
C PHE A 20 -11.51 -7.34 -39.21
N GLY A 21 -12.49 -6.66 -39.83
CA GLY A 21 -13.22 -5.57 -39.18
C GLY A 21 -13.93 -6.01 -37.89
N PRO A 22 -14.25 -5.09 -36.97
CA PRO A 22 -14.81 -5.42 -35.66
C PRO A 22 -16.19 -6.06 -35.72
N GLN A 23 -16.90 -5.88 -36.84
CA GLN A 23 -18.21 -6.49 -37.09
C GLN A 23 -18.12 -7.99 -37.45
N TRP A 24 -16.93 -8.51 -37.74
CA TRP A 24 -16.71 -9.91 -38.09
C TRP A 24 -16.37 -10.74 -36.85
N LYS A 25 -16.82 -11.99 -36.82
CA LYS A 25 -16.41 -12.97 -35.79
C LYS A 25 -14.89 -13.21 -35.90
N GLY A 26 -14.15 -12.94 -34.82
CA GLY A 26 -12.68 -13.01 -34.82
C GLY A 26 -11.98 -11.78 -35.44
N GLY A 27 -12.71 -10.68 -35.67
CA GLY A 27 -12.13 -9.40 -36.06
C GLY A 27 -11.41 -8.67 -34.93
N TYR A 28 -10.80 -7.53 -35.23
CA TYR A 28 -10.11 -6.72 -34.21
C TYR A 28 -11.10 -6.04 -33.26
N LYS A 29 -10.68 -5.84 -32.00
CA LYS A 29 -11.42 -5.08 -30.99
C LYS A 29 -11.09 -3.59 -31.15
N VAL A 30 -12.08 -2.73 -31.43
CA VAL A 30 -11.88 -1.29 -31.68
C VAL A 30 -11.31 -0.58 -30.44
N ASN A 31 -11.96 -0.77 -29.29
CA ASN A 31 -11.56 -0.19 -28.01
C ASN A 31 -11.11 -1.32 -27.07
N GLY A 32 -9.94 -1.88 -27.37
CA GLY A 32 -9.25 -2.82 -26.50
C GLY A 32 -8.15 -2.14 -25.68
N PRO A 33 -7.64 -2.79 -24.63
CA PRO A 33 -6.41 -2.35 -23.98
C PRO A 33 -5.28 -2.32 -25.01
N LYS A 34 -4.57 -1.20 -25.12
CA LYS A 34 -3.58 -0.95 -26.18
C LYS A 34 -2.15 -1.42 -25.83
N GLY A 35 -1.98 -2.17 -24.75
CA GLY A 35 -0.69 -2.61 -24.22
C GLY A 35 -0.68 -2.58 -22.69
N PRO A 36 0.49 -2.76 -22.06
CA PRO A 36 0.61 -2.58 -20.62
C PRO A 36 0.44 -1.09 -20.28
N THR A 37 -0.53 -0.78 -19.43
CA THR A 37 -0.77 0.59 -18.94
C THR A 37 -0.28 0.72 -17.50
N SER A 38 0.62 1.66 -17.24
CA SER A 38 1.05 1.99 -15.87
C SER A 38 0.15 3.08 -15.27
N PHE A 39 -0.33 2.87 -14.05
CA PHE A 39 -1.11 3.86 -13.27
C PHE A 39 -0.23 4.58 -12.23
N PHE A 40 1.05 4.79 -12.53
CA PHE A 40 1.98 5.40 -11.60
C PHE A 40 1.77 6.91 -11.50
N TYR A 41 1.61 7.42 -10.28
CA TYR A 41 1.66 8.84 -9.96
C TYR A 41 2.16 9.02 -8.52
N VAL A 42 2.82 10.15 -8.25
CA VAL A 42 3.38 10.45 -6.93
C VAL A 42 2.50 11.46 -6.20
N LEU A 43 2.09 11.13 -4.99
CA LEU A 43 1.35 12.05 -4.11
C LEU A 43 2.30 13.07 -3.45
N PRO A 44 1.84 14.33 -3.27
CA PRO A 44 2.56 15.32 -2.48
C PRO A 44 2.98 14.77 -1.11
N LYS A 45 4.17 15.13 -0.65
CA LYS A 45 4.71 14.68 0.63
C LYS A 45 3.78 15.02 1.81
N GLU A 46 3.25 16.24 1.82
CA GLU A 46 2.31 16.74 2.84
C GLU A 46 1.08 15.83 2.97
N LYS A 47 0.46 15.45 1.84
CA LYS A 47 -0.71 14.56 1.83
C LYS A 47 -0.42 13.16 2.36
N ARG A 48 0.78 12.64 2.10
CA ARG A 48 1.22 11.35 2.64
C ARG A 48 1.42 11.40 4.15
N ILE A 49 1.98 12.50 4.67
CA ILE A 49 2.17 12.71 6.11
C ILE A 49 0.82 12.86 6.80
N GLU A 50 -0.07 13.72 6.26
CA GLU A 50 -1.43 13.92 6.76
C GLU A 50 -2.22 12.61 6.84
N GLY A 51 -2.12 11.77 5.80
CA GLY A 51 -2.74 10.44 5.79
C GLY A 51 -2.20 9.52 6.89
N LEU A 52 -0.89 9.56 7.18
CA LEU A 52 -0.30 8.75 8.24
C LEU A 52 -0.73 9.24 9.64
N CYS A 53 -0.71 10.55 9.89
CA CYS A 53 -1.20 11.14 11.14
C CYS A 53 -2.68 10.80 11.36
N THR A 54 -3.49 10.89 10.31
CA THR A 54 -4.93 10.56 10.37
C THR A 54 -5.12 9.08 10.70
N ALA A 55 -4.40 8.17 10.05
CA ALA A 55 -4.51 6.73 10.31
C ALA A 55 -4.15 6.38 11.76
N LEU A 56 -3.08 6.96 12.30
CA LEU A 56 -2.69 6.78 13.71
C LEU A 56 -3.74 7.36 14.67
N THR A 57 -4.28 8.54 14.36
CA THR A 57 -5.33 9.19 15.17
C THR A 57 -6.60 8.36 15.21
N VAL A 58 -7.03 7.81 14.07
CA VAL A 58 -8.21 6.95 13.97
C VAL A 58 -8.02 5.69 14.80
N LYS A 59 -6.87 5.01 14.68
CA LYS A 59 -6.58 3.83 15.48
C LYS A 59 -6.59 4.12 16.97
N LEU A 60 -6.02 5.26 17.39
CA LEU A 60 -6.05 5.68 18.79
C LEU A 60 -7.48 5.94 19.27
N HIS A 61 -8.28 6.66 18.49
CA HIS A 61 -9.68 6.96 18.84
C HIS A 61 -10.55 5.70 18.89
N GLN A 62 -10.21 4.66 18.12
CA GLN A 62 -10.89 3.36 18.15
C GLN A 62 -10.41 2.47 19.31
N ASN A 63 -9.41 2.90 20.08
CA ASN A 63 -8.70 2.08 21.08
C ASN A 63 -7.99 0.85 20.50
N ASP A 64 -7.65 0.90 19.21
CA ASP A 64 -6.98 -0.17 18.45
C ASP A 64 -5.44 0.00 18.43
N VAL A 65 -4.90 0.90 19.26
CA VAL A 65 -3.44 1.08 19.42
C VAL A 65 -3.03 0.68 20.82
N HIS A 66 -1.98 -0.14 20.90
CA HIS A 66 -1.37 -0.53 22.17
C HIS A 66 0.13 -0.25 22.16
N PHE A 67 0.64 0.18 23.30
CA PHE A 67 2.05 0.48 23.51
C PHE A 67 2.67 -0.56 24.42
N VAL A 68 3.85 -1.05 24.05
CA VAL A 68 4.61 -2.03 24.82
C VAL A 68 6.06 -1.60 24.99
N ASP A 69 6.72 -2.08 26.05
CA ASP A 69 8.13 -1.75 26.29
C ASP A 69 9.06 -2.49 25.32
N SER A 70 8.80 -3.77 25.10
CA SER A 70 9.61 -4.66 24.26
C SER A 70 8.78 -5.79 23.66
N PHE A 71 9.32 -6.43 22.64
CA PHE A 71 8.76 -7.61 21.99
C PHE A 71 9.45 -8.92 22.39
N ASP A 72 10.05 -8.94 23.58
CA ASP A 72 10.70 -10.14 24.11
C ASP A 72 9.64 -11.12 24.63
N LEU A 73 9.45 -12.21 23.88
CA LEU A 73 8.58 -13.31 24.27
C LEU A 73 9.37 -14.38 25.03
N PRO A 74 8.77 -15.03 26.05
CA PRO A 74 9.42 -16.13 26.78
C PRO A 74 9.61 -17.38 25.92
N THR A 75 8.76 -17.58 24.91
CA THR A 75 8.74 -18.77 24.07
C THR A 75 8.57 -18.40 22.60
N HIS A 76 9.07 -19.26 21.70
CA HIS A 76 9.01 -19.07 20.24
C HIS A 76 7.76 -19.71 19.59
N GLN A 77 6.87 -20.28 20.40
CA GLN A 77 5.68 -20.99 19.93
C GLN A 77 4.60 -19.97 19.52
N PRO A 78 3.97 -20.12 18.34
CA PRO A 78 2.92 -19.22 17.88
C PRO A 78 1.65 -19.28 18.73
N THR A 79 1.37 -20.42 19.37
CA THR A 79 0.22 -20.63 20.26
C THR A 79 0.26 -19.67 21.44
N TYR A 80 1.43 -19.48 22.05
CA TYR A 80 1.59 -18.54 23.16
C TYR A 80 1.23 -17.10 22.76
N LEU A 81 1.61 -16.67 21.55
CA LEU A 81 1.30 -15.33 21.07
C LEU A 81 -0.20 -15.22 20.72
N GLN A 82 -0.82 -16.26 20.18
CA GLN A 82 -2.26 -16.30 19.92
C GLN A 82 -3.08 -16.21 21.21
N GLU A 83 -2.75 -17.01 22.22
CA GLU A 83 -3.39 -16.98 23.55
C GLU A 83 -3.24 -15.58 24.18
N LEU A 84 -2.04 -14.99 24.13
CA LEU A 84 -1.79 -13.63 24.63
C LEU A 84 -2.64 -12.57 23.92
N VAL A 85 -2.87 -12.73 22.62
CA VAL A 85 -3.69 -11.83 21.80
C VAL A 85 -5.18 -11.98 22.11
N GLU A 86 -5.64 -13.22 22.31
CA GLU A 86 -7.01 -13.53 22.70
C GLU A 86 -7.33 -13.00 24.10
N ASP A 87 -6.44 -13.23 25.07
CA ASP A 87 -6.58 -12.75 26.45
C ASP A 87 -6.66 -11.22 26.55
N ARG A 88 -5.99 -10.52 25.63
CA ARG A 88 -5.97 -9.05 25.57
C ARG A 88 -7.05 -8.47 24.67
N PHE A 89 -7.84 -9.31 24.00
CA PHE A 89 -8.89 -8.91 23.06
C PHE A 89 -8.38 -8.00 21.92
N TRP A 90 -7.16 -8.24 21.43
CA TRP A 90 -6.55 -7.44 20.35
C TRP A 90 -7.08 -7.78 18.95
N GLY A 91 -8.06 -8.67 18.85
CA GLY A 91 -8.68 -9.04 17.59
C GLY A 91 -7.80 -9.93 16.70
N PRO A 92 -8.29 -10.25 15.49
CA PRO A 92 -7.72 -11.31 14.66
C PRO A 92 -6.46 -10.91 13.88
N SER A 93 -6.17 -9.61 13.75
CA SER A 93 -5.07 -9.14 12.91
C SER A 93 -4.28 -8.01 13.56
N ILE A 94 -2.97 -8.18 13.63
CA ILE A 94 -2.10 -7.30 14.42
C ILE A 94 -0.88 -6.90 13.61
N LEU A 95 -0.58 -5.61 13.65
CA LEU A 95 0.66 -5.04 13.15
C LEU A 95 1.58 -4.70 14.33
N PHE A 96 2.67 -5.44 14.47
CA PHE A 96 3.73 -5.17 15.43
C PHE A 96 4.79 -4.28 14.79
N VAL A 97 5.12 -3.15 15.43
CA VAL A 97 6.13 -2.21 14.92
C VAL A 97 7.20 -1.92 15.94
N ASP A 98 8.45 -2.14 15.55
CA ASP A 98 9.63 -1.78 16.35
C ASP A 98 10.59 -0.86 15.59
N ASP A 99 11.50 -0.25 16.33
CA ASP A 99 12.54 0.62 15.80
C ASP A 99 13.66 -0.15 15.07
N THR A 100 14.05 -1.31 15.59
CA THR A 100 15.21 -2.06 15.12
C THR A 100 14.91 -2.90 13.89
N ASP A 101 15.90 -3.06 13.01
CA ASP A 101 15.84 -4.02 11.90
C ASP A 101 15.89 -5.47 12.40
N ILE A 102 16.70 -5.69 13.44
CA ILE A 102 16.87 -7.00 14.06
C ILE A 102 15.86 -7.09 15.20
N MET A 103 14.82 -7.87 14.94
CA MET A 103 13.77 -8.17 15.92
C MET A 103 14.17 -9.37 16.78
N PRO A 104 13.65 -9.50 18.02
CA PRO A 104 13.88 -10.68 18.84
C PRO A 104 13.48 -11.98 18.11
N HIS A 105 14.28 -13.03 18.27
CA HIS A 105 14.08 -14.32 17.58
C HIS A 105 12.67 -14.87 17.85
N ASN A 106 12.23 -14.86 19.10
CA ASN A 106 10.99 -15.53 19.50
C ASN A 106 9.75 -14.91 18.82
N ILE A 107 9.65 -13.57 18.76
CA ILE A 107 8.51 -12.92 18.09
C ILE A 107 8.57 -13.10 16.58
N MET A 108 9.75 -13.07 15.97
CA MET A 108 9.92 -13.30 14.54
C MET A 108 9.41 -14.71 14.14
N PHE A 109 9.76 -15.74 14.90
CA PHE A 109 9.30 -17.12 14.62
C PHE A 109 7.81 -17.32 14.90
N ALA A 110 7.28 -16.69 15.95
CA ALA A 110 5.86 -16.75 16.25
C ALA A 110 5.03 -16.06 15.16
N THR A 111 5.38 -14.82 14.80
CA THR A 111 4.67 -14.04 13.77
C THR A 111 4.77 -14.66 12.39
N ALA A 112 5.92 -15.22 12.00
CA ALA A 112 6.11 -15.85 10.69
C ALA A 112 5.20 -17.09 10.47
N LYS A 113 4.77 -17.74 11.54
CA LYS A 113 3.90 -18.94 11.46
C LYS A 113 2.40 -18.61 11.57
N THR A 114 2.05 -17.43 12.06
CA THR A 114 0.66 -17.06 12.33
C THR A 114 0.13 -16.12 11.25
N GLU A 115 -0.95 -16.53 10.59
CA GLU A 115 -1.66 -15.66 9.65
C GLU A 115 -2.34 -14.50 10.38
N GLY A 116 -2.29 -13.30 9.79
CA GLY A 116 -2.88 -12.09 10.36
C GLY A 116 -1.95 -11.29 11.28
N PHE A 117 -0.80 -11.84 11.67
CA PHE A 117 0.23 -11.12 12.42
C PHE A 117 1.36 -10.68 11.50
N THR A 118 1.64 -9.38 11.48
CA THR A 118 2.73 -8.82 10.69
C THR A 118 3.69 -8.09 11.61
N LEU A 119 4.98 -8.39 11.47
CA LEU A 119 6.06 -7.66 12.13
C LEU A 119 6.73 -6.72 11.13
N MET A 120 6.94 -5.46 11.51
CA MET A 120 7.45 -4.43 10.61
C MET A 120 8.36 -3.44 11.35
N PRO A 121 9.46 -2.98 10.74
CA PRO A 121 10.24 -1.89 11.31
C PRO A 121 9.59 -0.53 11.03
N VAL A 122 9.89 0.49 11.85
CA VAL A 122 9.30 1.85 11.75
C VAL A 122 9.38 2.46 10.35
N TYR A 123 10.46 2.22 9.58
CA TYR A 123 10.60 2.80 8.23
C TYR A 123 9.67 2.16 7.19
N GLY A 124 9.17 0.94 7.44
CA GLY A 124 8.21 0.26 6.58
C GLY A 124 6.75 0.68 6.83
N LEU A 125 6.51 1.47 7.90
CA LEU A 125 5.18 1.87 8.32
C LEU A 125 4.46 2.63 7.21
N ASN A 126 3.27 2.16 6.86
CA ASN A 126 2.45 2.72 5.81
C ASN A 126 0.96 2.67 6.17
N VAL A 127 0.18 3.57 5.58
CA VAL A 127 -1.26 3.70 5.85
C VAL A 127 -2.03 2.41 5.52
N TYR A 128 -1.66 1.73 4.43
CA TYR A 128 -2.32 0.49 4.02
C TYR A 128 -2.19 -0.60 5.08
N SER A 129 -0.98 -0.83 5.61
CA SER A 129 -0.72 -1.81 6.66
C SER A 129 -1.44 -1.45 7.95
N ILE A 130 -1.51 -0.17 8.32
CA ILE A 130 -2.25 0.29 9.51
C ILE A 130 -3.75 -0.01 9.36
N LEU A 131 -4.33 0.24 8.19
CA LEU A 131 -5.77 0.02 7.96
C LEU A 131 -6.13 -1.45 7.73
N LYS A 132 -5.21 -2.24 7.16
CA LYS A 132 -5.40 -3.67 6.90
C LYS A 132 -5.52 -4.47 8.20
N HIS A 133 -4.79 -4.08 9.24
CA HIS A 133 -4.82 -4.78 10.52
C HIS A 133 -5.82 -4.10 11.47
N THR A 134 -6.50 -4.89 12.29
CA THR A 134 -7.43 -4.40 13.30
C THR A 134 -6.67 -3.67 14.39
N THR A 135 -5.52 -4.18 14.82
CA THR A 135 -4.81 -3.60 15.97
C THR A 135 -3.37 -3.27 15.62
N LEU A 136 -2.88 -2.15 16.15
CA LEU A 136 -1.52 -1.66 15.98
C LEU A 136 -0.80 -1.73 17.33
N VAL A 137 0.30 -2.47 17.39
CA VAL A 137 1.13 -2.59 18.60
C VAL A 137 2.49 -1.96 18.33
N LEU A 138 2.83 -0.91 19.08
CA LEU A 138 4.06 -0.14 18.91
C LEU A 138 4.94 -0.29 20.15
N THR A 139 6.26 -0.44 19.95
CA THR A 139 7.19 -0.22 21.07
C THR A 139 7.25 1.26 21.43
N ILE A 140 7.55 1.59 22.70
CA ILE A 140 7.78 2.98 23.11
C ILE A 140 8.90 3.64 22.29
N ARG A 141 9.94 2.86 21.94
CA ARG A 141 11.04 3.31 21.08
C ARG A 141 10.55 3.65 19.68
N ALA A 142 9.73 2.79 19.09
CA ALA A 142 9.12 3.03 17.79
C ALA A 142 8.24 4.29 17.80
N LEU A 143 7.40 4.46 18.83
CA LEU A 143 6.55 5.63 19.00
C LEU A 143 7.36 6.94 18.98
N ASN A 144 8.40 7.03 19.81
CA ASN A 144 9.26 8.21 19.91
C ASN A 144 9.92 8.55 18.56
N LYS A 145 10.34 7.54 17.79
CA LYS A 145 10.93 7.75 16.47
C LYS A 145 9.92 8.20 15.43
N ILE A 146 8.70 7.65 15.47
CA ILE A 146 7.59 8.06 14.60
C ILE A 146 7.25 9.52 14.88
N GLU A 147 7.05 9.88 16.15
CA GLU A 147 6.75 11.25 16.58
C GLU A 147 7.82 12.24 16.09
N LYS A 148 9.09 11.95 16.37
CA LYS A 148 10.22 12.80 15.94
C LYS A 148 10.22 13.01 14.42
N LYS A 149 9.98 11.96 13.63
CA LYS A 149 9.95 12.04 12.17
C LYS A 149 8.75 12.83 11.65
N LEU A 150 7.58 12.64 12.24
CA LEU A 150 6.37 13.35 11.85
C LEU A 150 6.45 14.85 12.19
N LEU A 151 6.86 15.20 13.40
CA LEU A 151 7.06 16.59 13.81
C LEU A 151 8.11 17.28 12.94
N HIS A 152 9.23 16.62 12.66
CA HIS A 152 10.24 17.14 11.73
C HIS A 152 9.62 17.38 10.36
N ALA A 153 8.84 16.44 9.82
CA ALA A 153 8.27 16.55 8.49
C ALA A 153 7.17 17.62 8.39
N LEU A 154 6.43 17.89 9.47
CA LEU A 154 5.42 18.95 9.56
C LEU A 154 6.03 20.35 9.67
N HIS A 155 7.16 20.48 10.38
CA HIS A 155 7.81 21.79 10.64
C HIS A 155 8.97 22.09 9.70
N SER A 156 9.30 21.20 8.76
CA SER A 156 10.31 21.45 7.74
C SER A 156 9.81 22.52 6.78
N TYR A 157 10.49 23.68 6.73
CA TYR A 157 10.30 24.64 5.64
C TYR A 157 10.82 24.05 4.33
N ASP A 158 10.00 24.10 3.28
CA ASP A 158 10.38 23.58 1.97
C ASP A 158 11.18 24.64 1.22
N THR A 159 12.51 24.63 1.40
CA THR A 159 13.42 25.60 0.78
C THR A 159 13.31 25.69 -0.75
N GLN A 160 12.69 24.71 -1.42
CA GLN A 160 12.50 24.71 -2.87
C GLN A 160 11.16 25.31 -3.33
N LYS A 161 10.14 25.37 -2.46
CA LYS A 161 8.80 25.88 -2.82
C LYS A 161 8.75 27.41 -2.90
N ASP A 162 9.67 28.08 -2.20
CA ASP A 162 9.86 29.53 -2.17
C ASP A 162 10.94 30.04 -3.14
N GLN A 163 11.58 29.16 -3.92
CA GLN A 163 12.53 29.61 -4.94
C GLN A 163 11.76 30.20 -6.13
N PRO A 164 12.12 31.40 -6.61
CA PRO A 164 11.52 31.94 -7.82
C PRO A 164 11.76 30.98 -9.00
N PRO A 165 10.81 30.86 -9.94
CA PRO A 165 11.00 30.01 -11.10
C PRO A 165 12.30 30.38 -11.82
N PRO A 166 13.04 29.40 -12.37
CA PRO A 166 14.23 29.70 -13.16
C PRO A 166 13.85 30.67 -14.29
N PRO A 167 14.70 31.67 -14.59
CA PRO A 167 14.44 32.57 -15.70
C PRO A 167 14.29 31.76 -16.99
N ASP A 168 13.31 32.12 -17.82
CA ASP A 168 13.13 31.52 -19.15
C ASP A 168 14.47 31.62 -19.92
N GLU A 169 15.05 30.47 -20.27
CA GLU A 169 16.25 30.45 -21.11
C GLU A 169 15.92 31.03 -22.50
N PRO A 170 16.81 31.84 -23.09
CA PRO A 170 16.56 32.55 -24.36
C PRO A 170 16.45 31.65 -25.58
#